data_AF-A0A6C0C333-F1
#
_entry.id   AF-A0A6C0C333-F1
#
_cell.length_a   1.000
_cell.length_b   1.000
_cell.length_c   1.000
_cell.angle_alpha   90.00
_cell.angle_beta   90.00
_cell.angle_gamma   90.00
#
_symmetry.space_group_name_H-M   'P 1'
#
loop_
_entity.id
_entity.type
_entity.pdbx_description
1 polymer ?
#
loop_
_entity_poly.entity_id
_entity_poly.type
_entity_poly.pdbx_seq_one_letter_code
_entity_poly.pdbx_strand_id
1 'polypeptide(L)'
;MGGSISTMKSSKLTKPDDCSQDNWHQILILFDKLDSDGTRSIEVEELMGHIAVLHVNNNIKQLNEKKISFLCDTEFQKNQIQSDLEINIEKMRKEAEYNIKCLEQTNAEYITTIKESIQTLNDMTIDEKGQKIRQVICGEKTSIEFWDFYKYMKTRTNDIPNIIW
;
A
#
# COMPACT_ATOMS: atom_id res chain seq x y z
N MET A 1 -14.18 -30.99 -86.65
CA MET A 1 -13.85 -29.56 -86.44
C MET A 1 -14.94 -28.94 -85.59
N GLY A 2 -14.55 -28.17 -84.57
CA GLY A 2 -15.40 -27.24 -83.80
C GLY A 2 -16.28 -27.95 -82.77
N GLY A 3 -16.09 -27.80 -81.46
CA GLY A 3 -15.43 -26.75 -80.70
C GLY A 3 -16.28 -26.58 -79.44
N SER A 4 -15.89 -27.24 -78.35
CA SER A 4 -16.58 -27.15 -77.07
C SER A 4 -16.44 -25.74 -76.52
N ILE A 5 -17.53 -24.97 -76.56
CA ILE A 5 -17.63 -23.70 -75.82
C ILE A 5 -17.80 -24.08 -74.35
N SER A 6 -16.68 -24.08 -73.63
CA SER A 6 -16.65 -24.15 -72.18
C SER A 6 -17.13 -22.79 -71.66
N THR A 7 -18.41 -22.71 -71.31
CA THR A 7 -18.98 -21.57 -70.59
C THR A 7 -18.37 -21.55 -69.18
N MET A 8 -17.31 -20.75 -69.00
CA MET A 8 -16.78 -20.46 -67.68
C MET A 8 -17.88 -19.80 -66.84
N LYS A 9 -18.41 -20.57 -65.88
CA LYS A 9 -19.31 -20.07 -64.84
C LYS A 9 -18.57 -19.01 -64.05
N SER A 10 -18.98 -17.75 -64.19
CA SER A 10 -18.64 -16.69 -63.24
C SER A 10 -19.30 -17.02 -61.90
N SER A 11 -18.60 -17.75 -61.04
CA SER A 11 -19.00 -18.03 -59.68
C SER A 11 -18.98 -16.73 -58.86
N LYS A 12 -20.16 -16.23 -58.50
CA LYS A 12 -20.30 -15.11 -57.56
C LYS A 12 -19.66 -15.50 -56.23
N LEU A 13 -18.71 -14.70 -55.74
CA LEU A 13 -18.11 -14.86 -54.42
C LEU A 13 -19.21 -14.73 -53.36
N THR A 14 -19.48 -15.82 -52.65
CA THR A 14 -20.48 -15.87 -51.57
C THR A 14 -19.89 -15.30 -50.28
N LYS A 15 -20.70 -14.48 -49.59
CA LYS A 15 -20.34 -13.85 -48.31
C LYS A 15 -20.05 -14.92 -47.25
N PRO A 16 -18.89 -14.86 -46.56
CA PRO A 16 -18.62 -15.66 -45.38
C PRO A 16 -19.57 -15.34 -44.22
N ASP A 17 -19.93 -16.32 -43.39
CA ASP A 17 -20.89 -16.16 -42.30
C ASP A 17 -20.38 -15.22 -41.18
N ASP A 18 -19.06 -15.10 -41.04
CA ASP A 18 -18.35 -14.29 -40.05
C ASP A 18 -18.12 -12.81 -40.47
N CYS A 19 -18.47 -12.45 -41.71
CA CYS A 19 -18.31 -11.09 -42.23
C CYS A 19 -19.65 -10.36 -42.30
N SER A 20 -19.75 -9.15 -41.74
CA SER A 20 -20.95 -8.32 -41.92
C SER A 20 -21.15 -7.96 -43.39
N GLN A 21 -22.40 -7.80 -43.83
CA GLN A 21 -22.70 -7.51 -45.23
C GLN A 21 -22.02 -6.23 -45.73
N ASP A 22 -21.90 -5.22 -44.86
CA ASP A 22 -21.24 -3.95 -45.18
C ASP A 22 -19.73 -4.11 -45.31
N ASN A 23 -19.09 -4.86 -44.41
CA ASN A 23 -17.66 -5.14 -44.49
C ASN A 23 -17.32 -5.97 -45.73
N TRP A 24 -18.16 -6.96 -46.05
CA TRP A 24 -18.00 -7.78 -47.24
C TRP A 24 -18.09 -6.94 -48.52
N HIS A 25 -19.04 -6.02 -48.59
CA HIS A 25 -19.18 -5.13 -49.74
C HIS A 25 -17.97 -4.20 -49.90
N GLN A 26 -17.44 -3.65 -48.79
CA GLN A 26 -16.24 -2.82 -48.82
C GLN A 26 -14.99 -3.59 -49.24
N ILE A 27 -14.85 -4.84 -48.80
CA ILE A 27 -13.75 -5.73 -49.20
C ILE A 27 -13.82 -6.02 -50.69
N LEU A 28 -15.01 -6.31 -51.24
CA LEU A 28 -15.19 -6.54 -52.67
C LEU A 28 -14.86 -5.30 -53.50
N ILE A 29 -15.33 -4.10 -53.09
CA ILE A 29 -15.00 -2.84 -53.78
C ILE A 29 -13.49 -2.57 -53.75
N LEU A 30 -12.83 -2.88 -52.63
CA LEU A 30 -11.39 -2.71 -52.50
C LEU A 30 -10.64 -3.69 -53.40
N PHE A 31 -11.07 -4.96 -53.42
CA PHE A 31 -10.48 -6.01 -54.26
C PHE A 31 -10.63 -5.70 -55.75
N ASP A 32 -11.83 -5.30 -56.20
CA ASP A 32 -12.10 -4.90 -57.59
C ASP A 32 -11.29 -3.68 -58.04
N LYS A 33 -10.89 -2.80 -57.11
CA LYS A 33 -10.03 -1.64 -57.39
C LYS A 33 -8.54 -1.98 -57.45
N LEU A 34 -8.14 -3.12 -56.89
CA LEU A 34 -6.76 -3.59 -56.89
C LEU A 34 -6.49 -4.54 -58.04
N ASP A 35 -7.47 -5.39 -58.40
CA ASP A 35 -7.42 -6.30 -59.54
C ASP A 35 -7.73 -5.53 -60.84
N SER A 36 -6.82 -4.62 -61.19
CA SER A 36 -6.93 -3.71 -62.34
C SER A 36 -7.12 -4.47 -63.66
N ASP A 37 -6.52 -5.66 -63.71
CA ASP A 37 -6.43 -6.51 -64.90
C ASP A 37 -7.54 -7.58 -64.96
N GLY A 38 -8.42 -7.63 -63.96
CA GLY A 38 -9.58 -8.53 -63.91
C GLY A 38 -9.21 -10.02 -63.87
N THR A 39 -7.99 -10.32 -63.40
CA THR A 39 -7.42 -11.68 -63.35
C THR A 39 -7.94 -12.49 -62.16
N ARG A 40 -8.68 -11.83 -61.25
CA ARG A 40 -9.11 -12.37 -59.95
C ARG A 40 -7.93 -12.71 -59.03
N SER A 41 -6.79 -12.09 -59.25
CA SER A 41 -5.57 -12.20 -58.46
C SER A 41 -4.92 -10.83 -58.34
N ILE A 42 -4.51 -10.44 -57.12
CA ILE A 42 -3.80 -9.19 -56.89
C ILE A 42 -2.31 -9.48 -56.95
N GLU A 43 -1.60 -8.82 -57.87
CA GLU A 43 -0.15 -8.97 -57.99
C GLU A 43 0.59 -8.16 -56.90
N VAL A 44 1.83 -8.57 -56.59
CA VAL A 44 2.63 -7.94 -55.54
C VAL A 44 2.81 -6.44 -55.80
N GLU A 45 2.94 -6.05 -57.07
CA GLU A 45 3.11 -4.66 -57.51
C GLU A 45 1.86 -3.81 -57.26
N GLU A 46 0.66 -4.38 -57.43
CA GLU A 46 -0.63 -3.74 -57.11
C GLU A 46 -0.82 -3.58 -55.59
N LEU A 47 -0.27 -4.50 -54.81
CA LEU A 47 -0.30 -4.46 -53.35
C LEU A 47 0.70 -3.44 -52.77
N MET A 48 1.83 -3.21 -53.46
CA MET A 48 2.88 -2.25 -53.07
C MET A 48 2.45 -0.77 -53.13
N GLY A 49 1.25 -0.48 -53.64
CA GLY A 49 0.71 0.87 -53.68
C GLY A 49 0.09 1.35 -52.36
N HIS A 50 -1.11 1.92 -52.46
CA HIS A 50 -1.78 2.62 -51.36
C HIS A 50 -2.13 1.71 -50.16
N ILE A 51 -2.29 0.40 -50.38
CA ILE A 51 -2.64 -0.55 -49.30
C ILE A 51 -1.45 -0.87 -48.41
N ALA A 52 -0.25 -1.06 -48.98
CA ALA A 52 0.96 -1.22 -48.18
C ALA A 52 1.18 0.00 -47.28
N VAL A 53 1.04 1.21 -47.82
CA VAL A 53 1.13 2.47 -47.06
C VAL A 53 0.06 2.56 -45.98
N LEU A 54 -1.20 2.22 -46.31
CA LEU A 54 -2.30 2.19 -45.35
C LEU A 54 -2.05 1.19 -44.22
N HIS A 55 -1.59 -0.01 -44.54
CA HIS A 55 -1.27 -1.05 -43.55
C HIS A 55 -0.17 -0.60 -42.59
N VAL A 56 0.93 -0.05 -43.12
CA VAL A 56 2.03 0.49 -42.31
C VAL A 56 1.54 1.64 -41.43
N ASN A 57 0.77 2.59 -41.98
CA ASN A 57 0.23 3.72 -41.22
C ASN A 57 -0.73 3.28 -40.11
N ASN A 58 -1.58 2.29 -40.37
CA ASN A 58 -2.48 1.73 -39.36
C ASN A 58 -1.69 1.02 -38.25
N ASN A 59 -0.65 0.28 -38.60
CA ASN A 59 0.22 -0.35 -37.59
C ASN A 59 0.93 0.71 -36.75
N ILE A 60 1.47 1.77 -37.37
CA ILE A 60 2.08 2.90 -36.64
C ILE A 60 1.06 3.55 -35.69
N LYS A 61 -0.18 3.77 -36.15
CA LYS A 61 -1.25 4.33 -35.32
C LYS A 61 -1.55 3.42 -34.11
N GLN A 62 -1.72 2.12 -34.32
CA GLN A 62 -1.96 1.16 -33.25
C GLN A 62 -0.81 1.12 -32.24
N LEU A 63 0.44 1.18 -32.72
CA LEU A 63 1.62 1.22 -31.85
C LEU A 63 1.68 2.51 -31.02
N ASN A 64 1.32 3.65 -31.62
CA ASN A 64 1.24 4.93 -30.90
C ASN A 64 0.12 4.93 -29.86
N GLU A 65 -1.05 4.38 -30.18
CA GLU A 65 -2.16 4.23 -29.22
C GLU A 65 -1.75 3.35 -28.04
N LYS A 66 -1.09 2.22 -28.29
CA LYS A 66 -0.53 1.35 -27.23
C LYS A 66 0.50 2.08 -26.38
N LYS A 67 1.41 2.84 -27.01
CA LYS A 67 2.41 3.64 -26.31
C LYS A 67 1.74 4.67 -25.38
N ILE A 68 0.72 5.37 -25.86
CA ILE A 68 -0.01 6.36 -25.07
C ILE A 68 -0.71 5.69 -23.90
N SER A 69 -1.43 4.59 -24.14
CA SER A 69 -2.08 3.81 -23.07
C SER A 69 -1.07 3.40 -21.99
N PHE A 70 0.06 2.85 -22.40
CA PHE A 70 1.10 2.40 -21.47
C PHE A 70 1.67 3.55 -20.63
N LEU A 71 1.88 4.73 -21.23
CA LEU A 71 2.33 5.92 -20.51
C LEU A 71 1.28 6.41 -19.50
N CYS A 72 0.00 6.44 -19.89
CA CYS A 72 -1.10 6.80 -19.00
C CYS A 72 -1.22 5.83 -17.83
N ASP A 73 -1.15 4.51 -18.08
CA ASP A 73 -1.22 3.48 -17.05
C ASP A 73 -0.03 3.58 -16.09
N THR A 74 1.17 3.83 -16.60
CA THR A 74 2.38 4.00 -15.80
C THR A 74 2.28 5.24 -14.90
N GLU A 75 1.84 6.37 -15.46
CA GLU A 75 1.69 7.61 -14.69
C GLU A 75 0.58 7.47 -13.63
N PHE A 76 -0.52 6.79 -13.97
CA PHE A 76 -1.57 6.47 -13.02
C PHE A 76 -1.04 5.63 -11.85
N GLN A 77 -0.32 4.54 -12.13
CA GLN A 77 0.27 3.69 -11.10
C GLN A 77 1.28 4.45 -10.24
N LYS A 78 2.11 5.31 -10.84
CA LYS A 78 3.06 6.16 -10.11
C LYS A 78 2.34 7.10 -9.14
N ASN A 79 1.26 7.76 -9.60
CA ASN A 79 0.46 8.64 -8.75
C ASN A 79 -0.23 7.89 -7.62
N GLN A 80 -0.71 6.67 -7.89
CA GLN A 80 -1.29 5.80 -6.86
C GLN A 80 -0.25 5.44 -5.78
N ILE A 81 0.93 4.99 -6.20
CA ILE A 81 2.04 4.67 -5.26
C ILE A 81 2.41 5.88 -4.42
N GLN A 82 2.49 7.07 -5.03
CA GLN A 82 2.82 8.29 -4.30
C GLN A 82 1.73 8.66 -3.28
N SER A 83 0.45 8.56 -3.66
CA SER A 83 -0.67 8.84 -2.76
C SER A 83 -0.70 7.86 -1.59
N ASP A 84 -0.48 6.57 -1.84
CA ASP A 84 -0.41 5.55 -0.80
C ASP A 84 0.76 5.80 0.16
N LEU A 85 1.91 6.24 -0.36
CA LEU A 85 3.07 6.60 0.47
C LEU A 85 2.75 7.80 1.37
N GLU A 86 2.12 8.85 0.86
CA GLU A 86 1.73 10.04 1.63
C GLU A 86 0.74 9.68 2.75
N ILE A 87 -0.26 8.84 2.46
CA ILE A 87 -1.22 8.35 3.46
C ILE A 87 -0.52 7.54 4.55
N ASN A 88 0.40 6.65 4.17
CA ASN A 88 1.12 5.82 5.13
C ASN A 88 2.06 6.64 6.02
N ILE A 89 2.76 7.63 5.46
CA ILE A 89 3.60 8.55 6.24
C ILE A 89 2.76 9.31 7.26
N GLU A 90 1.62 9.85 6.85
CA GLU A 90 0.74 10.61 7.73
C GLU A 90 0.15 9.74 8.84
N LYS A 91 -0.23 8.49 8.52
CA LYS A 91 -0.70 7.51 9.51
C LYS A 91 0.38 7.22 10.54
N MET A 92 1.60 6.92 10.11
CA MET A 92 2.72 6.62 11.01
C MET A 92 3.08 7.82 11.90
N ARG A 93 3.01 9.05 11.36
CA ARG A 93 3.22 10.27 12.15
C ARG A 93 2.18 10.41 13.26
N LYS A 94 0.89 10.28 12.93
CA LYS A 94 -0.19 10.35 13.92
C LYS A 94 -0.07 9.28 14.99
N GLU A 95 0.31 8.06 14.61
CA GLU A 95 0.53 6.97 15.57
C GLU A 95 1.71 7.26 16.51
N ALA A 96 2.82 7.77 15.98
CA ALA A 96 3.97 8.18 16.80
C ALA A 96 3.61 9.32 17.77
N GLU A 97 2.92 10.36 17.29
CA GLU A 97 2.47 11.48 18.13
C GLU A 97 1.52 11.03 19.23
N TYR A 98 0.58 10.14 18.90
CA TYR A 98 -0.33 9.56 19.89
C TYR A 98 0.43 8.78 20.97
N ASN A 99 1.37 7.91 20.56
CA ASN A 99 2.16 7.11 21.49
C ASN A 99 3.03 7.96 22.41
N ILE A 100 3.65 9.03 21.88
CA ILE A 100 4.41 10.00 22.69
C ILE A 100 3.50 10.65 23.72
N LYS A 101 2.32 11.14 23.30
CA LYS A 101 1.36 11.77 24.20
C LYS A 101 0.89 10.83 25.32
N CYS A 102 0.60 9.57 24.99
CA CYS A 102 0.23 8.56 25.98
C CYS A 102 1.36 8.30 26.99
N LEU A 103 2.60 8.23 26.52
CA LEU A 103 3.77 8.05 27.37
C LEU A 103 3.96 9.25 28.31
N GLU A 104 3.86 10.47 27.78
CA GLU A 104 3.95 11.70 28.57
C GLU A 104 2.87 11.78 29.65
N GLN A 105 1.63 11.44 29.29
CA GLN A 105 0.54 11.40 30.24
C GLN A 105 0.77 10.36 31.34
N THR A 106 1.14 9.14 30.97
CA THR A 106 1.43 8.06 31.94
C THR A 106 2.56 8.46 32.87
N ASN A 107 3.61 9.09 32.35
CA ASN A 107 4.73 9.57 33.15
C ASN A 107 4.32 10.70 34.09
N ALA A 108 3.49 11.64 33.62
CA ALA A 108 2.96 12.72 34.46
C ALA A 108 2.08 12.21 35.60
N GLU A 109 1.21 11.23 35.32
CA GLU A 109 0.40 10.54 36.33
C GLU A 109 1.29 9.85 37.36
N TYR A 110 2.29 9.08 36.90
CA TYR A 110 3.22 8.38 37.78
C TYR A 110 4.04 9.33 38.67
N ILE A 111 4.56 10.42 38.10
CA ILE A 111 5.26 11.47 38.85
C ILE A 111 4.33 12.10 39.89
N THR A 112 3.06 12.32 39.55
CA THR A 112 2.06 12.88 40.46
C THR A 112 1.79 11.93 41.63
N THR A 113 1.59 10.65 41.37
CA THR A 113 1.43 9.63 42.42
C THR A 113 2.64 9.53 43.34
N ILE A 114 3.86 9.61 42.79
CA ILE A 114 5.09 9.66 43.60
C ILE A 114 5.10 10.91 44.48
N LYS A 115 4.78 12.09 43.93
CA LYS A 115 4.73 13.34 44.69
C LYS A 115 3.71 13.26 45.83
N GLU A 116 2.51 12.75 45.56
CA GLU A 116 1.47 12.54 46.57
C GLU A 116 1.92 11.57 47.66
N SER A 117 2.61 10.49 47.28
CA SER A 117 3.16 9.53 48.25
C SER A 117 4.25 10.14 49.12
N ILE A 118 5.15 10.93 48.54
CA ILE A 118 6.18 11.68 49.28
C ILE A 118 5.52 12.67 50.23
N GLN A 119 4.53 13.43 49.74
CA GLN A 119 3.81 14.42 50.54
C GLN A 119 3.11 13.74 51.73
N THR A 120 2.43 12.62 51.49
CA THR A 120 1.78 11.83 52.54
C THR A 120 2.79 11.37 53.60
N LEU A 121 3.98 10.90 53.18
CA LEU A 121 5.04 10.50 54.12
C LEU A 121 5.62 11.68 54.91
N ASN A 122 5.73 12.85 54.29
CA ASN A 122 6.22 14.06 54.95
C ASN A 122 5.22 14.56 56.00
N ASP A 123 3.94 14.57 55.65
CA ASP A 123 2.84 15.08 56.46
C ASP A 123 2.48 14.17 57.65
N MET A 124 2.93 12.92 57.64
CA MET A 124 2.78 12.03 58.80
C MET A 124 3.41 12.63 60.06
N THR A 125 2.65 12.54 61.14
CA THR A 125 3.11 12.82 62.50
C THR A 125 4.23 11.86 62.93
N ILE A 126 4.96 12.21 63.98
CA ILE A 126 6.02 11.36 64.53
C ILE A 126 5.45 10.01 64.99
N ASP A 127 4.24 9.99 65.56
CA ASP A 127 3.58 8.76 65.99
C ASP A 127 3.27 7.85 64.80
N GLU A 128 2.69 8.39 63.73
CA GLU A 128 2.38 7.64 62.49
C GLU A 128 3.66 7.09 61.82
N LYS A 129 4.72 7.88 61.77
CA LYS A 129 6.04 7.43 61.29
C LYS A 129 6.57 6.28 62.16
N GLY A 130 6.42 6.39 63.48
CA GLY A 130 6.77 5.35 64.46
C GLY A 130 5.96 4.07 64.30
N GLN A 131 4.65 4.18 64.08
CA GLN A 131 3.78 3.03 63.81
C GLN A 131 4.16 2.34 62.49
N LYS A 132 4.45 3.11 61.45
CA LYS A 132 4.83 2.57 60.13
C LYS A 132 6.14 1.80 60.18
N ILE A 133 7.18 2.31 60.86
CA ILE A 133 8.43 1.56 61.03
C ILE A 133 8.25 0.33 61.94
N ARG A 134 7.45 0.45 63.00
CA ARG A 134 7.14 -0.69 63.89
C ARG A 134 6.44 -1.82 63.14
N GLN A 135 5.42 -1.50 62.32
CA GLN A 135 4.70 -2.48 61.53
C GLN A 135 5.63 -3.23 60.56
N VAL A 136 6.60 -2.53 59.98
CA VAL A 136 7.57 -3.14 59.05
C VAL A 136 8.58 -4.03 59.77
N ILE A 137 9.05 -3.64 60.96
CA ILE A 137 10.06 -4.42 61.69
C ILE A 137 9.43 -5.61 62.42
N CYS A 138 8.26 -5.42 63.03
CA CYS A 138 7.70 -6.35 64.03
C CYS A 138 6.26 -6.81 63.76
N GLY A 139 5.63 -6.34 62.68
CA GLY A 139 4.24 -6.68 62.36
C GLY A 139 3.27 -6.28 63.49
N GLU A 140 2.57 -7.26 64.05
CA GLU A 140 1.56 -7.07 65.10
C GLU A 140 2.15 -7.05 66.53
N LYS A 141 3.44 -7.34 66.72
CA LYS A 141 4.05 -7.38 68.06
C LYS A 141 4.06 -5.99 68.72
N THR A 142 3.94 -5.96 70.04
CA THR A 142 3.92 -4.72 70.86
C THR A 142 5.29 -4.10 71.10
N SER A 143 6.37 -4.87 70.98
CA SER A 143 7.74 -4.41 71.20
C SER A 143 8.67 -4.85 70.07
N ILE A 144 9.73 -4.07 69.82
CA ILE A 144 10.77 -4.39 68.85
C ILE A 144 11.86 -5.24 69.50
N GLU A 145 12.05 -6.47 69.02
CA GLU A 145 13.16 -7.34 69.43
C GLU A 145 14.44 -6.97 68.66
N PHE A 146 15.59 -7.11 69.33
CA PHE A 146 16.89 -6.76 68.73
C PHE A 146 17.16 -7.49 67.40
N TRP A 147 16.82 -8.78 67.31
CA TRP A 147 17.05 -9.57 66.10
C TRP A 147 16.14 -9.15 64.94
N ASP A 148 14.91 -8.74 65.22
CA ASP A 148 13.98 -8.19 64.23
C ASP A 148 14.50 -6.85 63.69
N PHE A 149 14.97 -5.97 64.59
CA PHE A 149 15.63 -4.71 64.23
C PHE A 149 16.92 -4.94 63.42
N TYR A 150 17.80 -5.84 63.87
CA TYR A 150 19.04 -6.17 63.17
C TYR A 150 18.77 -6.71 61.76
N LYS A 151 17.78 -7.60 61.61
CA LYS A 151 17.39 -8.15 60.32
C LYS A 151 16.87 -7.07 59.37
N TYR A 152 16.17 -6.06 59.88
CA TYR A 152 15.69 -4.92 59.11
C TYR A 152 16.83 -3.95 58.71
N MET A 153 17.74 -3.65 59.64
CA MET A 153 18.80 -2.66 59.46
C MET A 153 20.01 -3.18 58.67
N LYS A 154 20.30 -4.49 58.70
CA LYS A 154 21.48 -5.04 58.00
C LYS A 154 21.48 -4.82 56.48
N THR A 155 20.31 -4.61 55.87
CA THR A 155 20.18 -4.29 54.43
C THR A 155 20.06 -2.79 54.16
N ARG A 156 20.07 -1.96 55.21
CA ARG A 156 19.82 -0.51 55.19
C ARG A 156 20.93 0.25 55.90
N THR A 157 22.13 -0.32 55.96
CA THR A 157 23.29 0.29 56.63
C THR A 157 23.67 1.64 56.03
N ASN A 158 23.39 1.85 54.74
CA ASN A 158 23.64 3.10 54.04
C ASN A 158 22.69 4.24 54.47
N ASP A 159 21.57 3.91 55.12
CA ASP A 159 20.58 4.90 55.57
C ASP A 159 20.92 5.45 56.96
N ILE A 160 21.77 4.75 57.73
CA ILE A 160 22.16 5.11 59.11
C ILE A 160 22.77 6.53 59.19
N PRO A 161 23.65 6.98 58.28
CA PRO A 161 24.18 8.34 58.32
C PRO A 161 23.14 9.44 58.15
N ASN A 162 21.95 9.14 57.63
CA ASN A 162 20.87 10.12 57.42
C ASN A 162 20.01 10.36 58.66
N ILE A 163 20.30 9.71 59.79
CA ILE A 163 19.58 9.90 61.05
C ILE A 163 20.09 11.18 61.72
N ILE A 164 19.18 12.14 61.93
CA ILE A 164 19.44 13.36 62.70
C ILE A 164 19.13 13.07 64.18
N TRP A 165 20.10 13.34 65.06
CA TRP A 165 20.02 13.14 66.51
C TRP A 165 19.38 14.32 67.25
#